data_AF-A0A016T7Q9-F1
#
_entry.id   AF-A0A016T7Q9-F1
#
_cell.length_a   1.000
_cell.length_b   1.000
_cell.length_c   1.000
_cell.angle_alpha   90.00
_cell.angle_beta   90.00
_cell.angle_gamma   90.00
#
_symmetry.space_group_name_H-M   'P 1'
#
loop_
_entity.id
_entity.type
_entity.pdbx_description
1 polymer ?
#
loop_
_entity_poly.entity_id
_entity_poly.type
_entity_poly.pdbx_seq_one_letter_code
_entity_poly.pdbx_strand_id
1 'polypeptide(L)'
;MAYRIKHFNYDGLDAIVAQSFEDAATEMRLKDYANRLGDIREARIRRELRNAQYGGKAVPASAPELSLENCSKKVWRLEADSPFIEVDLRSLALDWRPRAKDNTFQQVASLYRFLVQRITDPPEKIQDYATRINGRFGRDNSLKNLPKPIETTLIDFVEDMLGYGWPEVQTGTVGDPLSRFPF
;
A
#
# COMPACT_ATOMS: atom_id res chain seq x y z
N MET A 1 1.21 44.79 3.44
CA MET A 1 -0.09 44.16 3.09
C MET A 1 0.20 42.87 2.33
N ALA A 2 -0.13 41.70 2.87
CA ALA A 2 0.06 40.41 2.19
C ALA A 2 -1.21 40.04 1.43
N TYR A 3 -1.13 39.98 0.10
CA TYR A 3 -2.25 39.57 -0.74
C TYR A 3 -2.39 38.05 -0.70
N ARG A 4 -3.54 37.56 -0.21
CA ARG A 4 -3.89 36.14 -0.25
C ARG A 4 -4.43 35.80 -1.63
N ILE A 5 -3.59 35.21 -2.48
CA ILE A 5 -3.99 34.70 -3.80
C ILE A 5 -4.98 33.57 -3.57
N LYS A 6 -6.25 33.76 -3.97
CA LYS A 6 -7.32 32.75 -3.82
C LYS A 6 -7.34 31.74 -4.97
N HIS A 7 -6.82 32.13 -6.14
CA HIS A 7 -6.79 31.31 -7.35
C HIS A 7 -5.48 31.58 -8.10
N PHE A 8 -4.71 30.52 -8.35
CA PHE A 8 -3.51 30.56 -9.19
C PHE A 8 -3.92 30.08 -10.59
N ASN A 9 -3.88 30.97 -11.58
CA ASN A 9 -4.17 30.67 -12.98
C ASN A 9 -2.91 30.96 -13.79
N TYR A 10 -2.11 29.92 -14.04
CA TYR A 10 -0.93 29.96 -14.89
C TYR A 10 -1.07 28.82 -15.88
N ASP A 11 -1.39 29.14 -17.13
CA ASP A 11 -1.63 28.18 -18.21
C ASP A 11 -0.42 28.04 -19.15
N GLY A 12 0.64 28.82 -18.91
CA GLY A 12 1.87 28.80 -19.71
C GLY A 12 1.72 29.37 -21.13
N LEU A 13 0.56 29.95 -21.46
CA LEU A 13 0.27 30.52 -22.78
C LEU A 13 0.68 32.00 -22.86
N ASP A 14 0.62 32.71 -21.73
CA ASP A 14 1.22 34.03 -21.59
C ASP A 14 2.74 33.89 -21.40
N ALA A 15 3.46 33.73 -22.52
CA ALA A 15 4.91 33.77 -22.52
C ALA A 15 5.35 35.16 -22.03
N ILE A 16 5.90 35.23 -20.81
CA ILE A 16 6.65 36.41 -20.38
C ILE A 16 7.83 36.49 -21.34
N VAL A 17 7.82 37.46 -22.26
CA VAL A 17 8.96 37.73 -23.12
C VAL A 17 10.08 38.16 -22.19
N ALA A 18 10.98 37.23 -21.86
CA ALA A 18 12.03 37.46 -20.88
C ALA A 18 13.00 38.51 -21.42
N GLN A 19 12.82 39.75 -20.99
CA GLN A 19 13.70 40.88 -21.31
C GLN A 19 14.74 41.09 -20.21
N SER A 20 14.54 40.48 -19.04
CA SER A 20 15.46 40.52 -17.90
C SER A 20 15.66 39.14 -17.26
N PHE A 21 16.72 39.01 -16.46
CA PHE A 21 16.98 37.81 -15.66
C PHE A 21 15.90 37.55 -14.61
N GLU A 22 15.28 38.61 -14.08
CA GLU A 22 14.20 38.51 -13.10
C GLU A 22 12.92 37.93 -13.71
N ASP A 23 12.64 38.24 -14.98
CA ASP A 23 11.52 37.67 -15.73
C ASP A 23 11.68 36.16 -15.93
N ALA A 24 12.88 35.73 -16.33
CA ALA A 24 13.21 34.33 -16.51
C ALA A 24 13.13 33.54 -15.18
N ALA A 25 13.62 34.12 -14.08
CA ALA A 25 13.52 33.51 -12.76
C ALA A 25 12.06 33.40 -12.28
N THR A 26 11.22 34.39 -12.62
CA THR A 26 9.79 34.40 -12.29
C THR A 26 9.04 33.33 -13.11
N GLU A 27 9.31 33.24 -14.40
CA GLU A 27 8.72 32.22 -15.27
C GLU A 27 9.09 30.80 -14.81
N MET A 28 10.36 30.57 -14.43
CA MET A 28 10.82 29.29 -13.89
C MET A 28 10.08 28.90 -12.61
N ARG A 29 9.87 29.86 -11.69
CA ARG A 29 9.13 29.63 -10.45
C ARG A 29 7.65 29.30 -10.72
N LEU A 30 7.01 30.01 -11.65
CA LEU A 30 5.63 29.76 -12.02
C LEU A 30 5.43 28.37 -12.64
N LYS A 31 6.36 27.93 -13.49
CA LYS A 31 6.40 26.57 -14.03
C LYS A 31 6.55 25.51 -12.94
N ASP A 32 7.45 25.71 -11.98
CA ASP A 32 7.63 24.79 -10.85
C ASP A 32 6.35 24.69 -9.99
N TYR A 33 5.69 25.83 -9.70
CA TYR A 33 4.41 25.81 -8.99
C TYR A 33 3.30 25.10 -9.76
N ALA A 34 3.19 25.33 -11.06
CA ALA A 34 2.19 24.67 -11.90
C ALA A 34 2.40 23.15 -11.94
N ASN A 35 3.64 22.69 -12.08
CA ASN A 35 3.98 21.27 -12.04
C ASN A 35 3.59 20.63 -10.70
N ARG A 36 3.95 21.27 -9.57
CA ARG A 36 3.57 20.77 -8.24
C ARG A 36 2.06 20.69 -8.04
N LEU A 37 1.30 21.67 -8.54
CA LEU A 37 -0.16 21.64 -8.49
C LEU A 37 -0.75 20.53 -9.36
N GLY A 38 -0.15 20.28 -10.54
CA GLY A 38 -0.46 19.13 -11.39
C GLY A 38 -0.29 17.80 -10.66
N ASP A 39 0.88 17.61 -10.04
CA ASP A 39 1.19 16.39 -9.28
C ASP A 39 0.22 16.17 -8.11
N ILE A 40 -0.12 17.24 -7.37
CA ILE A 40 -1.10 17.18 -6.27
C ILE A 40 -2.48 16.77 -6.79
N ARG A 41 -2.91 17.36 -7.92
CA ARG A 41 -4.20 17.05 -8.54
C ARG A 41 -4.25 15.60 -9.01
N GLU A 42 -3.18 15.12 -9.64
CA GLU A 42 -3.07 13.74 -10.08
C GLU A 42 -3.08 12.76 -8.89
N ALA A 43 -2.35 13.06 -7.82
CA ALA A 43 -2.38 12.25 -6.60
C ALA A 43 -3.78 12.18 -5.97
N ARG A 44 -4.53 13.28 -6.01
CA ARG A 44 -5.92 13.34 -5.55
C ARG A 44 -6.84 12.49 -6.41
N ILE A 45 -6.74 12.60 -7.74
CA ILE A 45 -7.53 11.78 -8.68
C ILE A 45 -7.22 10.30 -8.46
N ARG A 46 -5.94 9.92 -8.33
CA ARG A 46 -5.55 8.52 -8.04
C ARG A 46 -6.13 8.02 -6.71
N ARG A 47 -6.23 8.88 -5.69
CA ARG A 47 -6.89 8.53 -4.42
C ARG A 47 -8.40 8.34 -4.60
N GLU A 48 -9.05 9.23 -5.32
CA GLU A 48 -10.50 9.13 -5.60
C GLU A 48 -10.82 7.89 -6.44
N LEU A 49 -9.99 7.54 -7.43
CA LEU A 49 -10.09 6.30 -8.19
C LEU A 49 -9.94 5.05 -7.32
N ARG A 50 -8.95 5.01 -6.41
CA ARG A 50 -8.85 3.90 -5.44
C ARG A 50 -10.09 3.82 -4.55
N ASN A 51 -10.53 4.95 -4.00
CA ASN A 51 -11.73 4.98 -3.15
C ASN A 51 -12.98 4.52 -3.91
N ALA A 52 -13.12 4.85 -5.19
CA ALA A 52 -14.22 4.38 -6.04
C ALA A 52 -14.10 2.87 -6.33
N GLN A 53 -12.89 2.38 -6.60
CA GLN A 53 -12.62 0.96 -6.85
C GLN A 53 -12.91 0.06 -5.64
N TYR A 54 -12.75 0.59 -4.42
CA TYR A 54 -13.04 -0.13 -3.18
C TYR A 54 -14.38 0.25 -2.51
N GLY A 55 -15.05 1.31 -2.99
CA GLY A 55 -16.26 1.87 -2.38
C GLY A 55 -17.54 1.05 -2.58
N GLY A 56 -17.51 -0.01 -3.39
CA GLY A 56 -18.65 -0.92 -3.62
C GLY A 56 -18.60 -2.21 -2.82
N LYS A 57 -17.52 -2.49 -2.07
CA LYS A 57 -17.44 -3.69 -1.23
C LYS A 57 -18.07 -3.37 0.11
N ALA A 58 -19.04 -4.19 0.53
CA ALA A 58 -19.64 -4.09 1.86
C ALA A 58 -18.53 -4.10 2.91
N VAL A 59 -18.30 -2.97 3.57
CA VAL A 59 -17.37 -2.91 4.69
C VAL A 59 -18.06 -3.65 5.83
N PRO A 60 -17.47 -4.73 6.38
CA PRO A 60 -18.05 -5.39 7.54
C PRO A 60 -18.26 -4.35 8.66
N ALA A 61 -19.37 -4.47 9.40
CA ALA A 61 -19.74 -3.52 10.44
C ALA A 61 -18.70 -3.43 11.57
N SER A 62 -17.86 -4.46 11.71
CA SER A 62 -16.69 -4.50 12.59
C SER A 62 -15.39 -4.41 11.78
N ALA A 63 -14.36 -3.82 12.39
CA ALA A 63 -13.01 -3.88 11.83
C ALA A 63 -12.60 -5.35 11.66
N PRO A 64 -12.03 -5.75 10.51
CA PRO A 64 -11.59 -7.13 10.31
C PRO A 64 -10.55 -7.49 11.37
N GLU A 65 -10.71 -8.67 11.95
CA GLU A 65 -9.78 -9.24 12.94
C GLU A 65 -8.84 -10.21 12.22
N LEU A 66 -7.54 -10.10 12.51
CA LEU A 66 -6.55 -11.02 11.97
C LEU A 66 -6.69 -12.38 12.64
N SER A 67 -7.06 -13.40 11.87
CA SER A 67 -7.15 -14.77 12.36
C SER A 67 -6.62 -15.78 11.35
N LEU A 68 -5.85 -16.76 11.82
CA LEU A 68 -5.42 -17.91 11.01
C LEU A 68 -6.57 -18.87 10.70
N GLU A 69 -7.70 -18.75 11.41
CA GLU A 69 -8.92 -19.51 11.12
C GLU A 69 -9.61 -19.00 9.86
N ASN A 70 -9.44 -17.73 9.54
CA ASN A 70 -9.99 -17.12 8.32
C ASN A 70 -9.30 -17.63 7.05
N CYS A 71 -8.09 -18.18 7.18
CA CYS A 71 -7.32 -18.63 6.03
C CYS A 71 -8.01 -19.80 5.31
N SER A 72 -8.50 -19.52 4.10
CA SER A 72 -9.08 -20.50 3.18
C SER A 72 -8.07 -21.58 2.79
N LYS A 73 -6.78 -21.23 2.64
CA LYS A 73 -5.72 -22.21 2.32
C LYS A 73 -5.10 -22.79 3.59
N LYS A 74 -4.91 -24.12 3.58
CA LYS A 74 -4.25 -24.85 4.67
C LYS A 74 -2.73 -24.72 4.65
N VAL A 75 -2.14 -24.45 3.49
CA VAL A 75 -0.68 -24.32 3.31
C VAL A 75 -0.40 -23.05 2.50
N TRP A 76 0.50 -22.22 3.01
CA TRP A 76 0.94 -20.98 2.37
C TRP A 76 2.44 -21.04 2.11
N ARG A 77 2.84 -21.83 1.09
CA ARG A 77 4.25 -21.93 0.70
C ARG A 77 4.72 -20.64 0.03
N LEU A 78 5.82 -20.12 0.51
CA LEU A 78 6.55 -19.04 -0.11
C LEU A 78 7.66 -19.64 -0.98
N GLU A 79 7.50 -19.64 -2.30
CA GLU A 79 8.57 -19.99 -3.21
C GLU A 79 9.52 -18.80 -3.36
N ALA A 80 10.80 -19.00 -3.05
CA ALA A 80 11.72 -17.90 -2.87
C ALA A 80 13.17 -18.24 -3.27
N ASP A 81 13.84 -17.27 -3.89
CA ASP A 81 15.28 -17.30 -4.14
C ASP A 81 16.03 -16.57 -3.02
N SER A 82 17.32 -16.91 -2.83
CA SER A 82 18.21 -16.21 -1.90
C SER A 82 18.15 -14.68 -2.10
N PRO A 83 18.05 -13.87 -1.03
CA PRO A 83 18.22 -14.20 0.39
C PRO A 83 16.95 -14.65 1.11
N PHE A 84 15.86 -14.89 0.37
CA PHE A 84 14.61 -15.38 0.96
C PHE A 84 14.63 -16.92 1.01
N ILE A 85 13.97 -17.48 2.02
CA ILE A 85 13.90 -18.94 2.23
C ILE A 85 12.50 -19.46 1.98
N GLU A 86 12.42 -20.68 1.46
CA GLU A 86 11.15 -21.38 1.26
C GLU A 86 10.58 -21.83 2.61
N VAL A 87 9.34 -21.43 2.90
CA VAL A 87 8.68 -21.70 4.18
C VAL A 87 7.16 -21.62 4.07
N ASP A 88 6.46 -22.32 4.96
CA ASP A 88 5.02 -22.15 5.14
C ASP A 88 4.71 -20.97 6.06
N LEU A 89 4.14 -19.91 5.49
CA LEU A 89 3.77 -18.69 6.21
C LEU A 89 2.74 -18.95 7.31
N ARG A 90 1.85 -19.94 7.11
CA ARG A 90 0.84 -20.30 8.11
C ARG A 90 1.48 -20.86 9.37
N SER A 91 2.46 -21.74 9.20
CA SER A 91 3.22 -22.30 10.32
C SER A 91 4.03 -21.24 11.05
N LEU A 92 4.69 -20.34 10.32
CA LEU A 92 5.42 -19.22 10.93
C LEU A 92 4.50 -18.30 11.74
N ALA A 93 3.31 -17.99 11.21
CA ALA A 93 2.38 -17.09 11.86
C ALA A 93 1.81 -17.63 13.19
N LEU A 94 1.90 -18.93 13.47
CA LEU A 94 1.54 -19.49 14.78
C LEU A 94 2.45 -18.98 15.92
N ASP A 95 3.70 -18.68 15.59
CA ASP A 95 4.67 -18.14 16.55
C ASP A 95 4.54 -16.63 16.75
N TRP A 96 3.79 -15.95 15.87
CA TRP A 96 3.56 -14.52 15.97
C TRP A 96 2.59 -14.21 17.11
N ARG A 97 2.96 -13.21 17.92
CA ARG A 97 2.16 -12.76 19.07
C ARG A 97 1.73 -11.30 18.86
N PRO A 98 0.46 -11.04 18.49
CA PRO A 98 -0.04 -9.67 18.37
C PRO A 98 -0.02 -8.98 19.74
N ARG A 99 0.17 -7.66 19.74
CA ARG A 99 0.09 -6.86 20.96
C ARG A 99 -1.36 -6.50 21.21
N ALA A 100 -1.85 -6.72 22.43
CA ALA A 100 -3.26 -6.53 22.77
C ALA A 100 -3.79 -5.09 22.58
N LYS A 101 -2.91 -4.08 22.54
CA LYS A 101 -3.29 -2.67 22.36
C LYS A 101 -3.24 -2.19 20.90
N ASP A 102 -2.75 -3.02 19.99
CA ASP A 102 -2.57 -2.65 18.60
C ASP A 102 -3.90 -2.78 17.85
N ASN A 103 -4.25 -1.78 17.05
CA ASN A 103 -5.34 -1.89 16.08
C ASN A 103 -4.98 -2.86 14.93
N THR A 104 -5.97 -3.28 14.13
CA THR A 104 -5.75 -4.24 13.02
C THR A 104 -4.59 -3.85 12.11
N PHE A 105 -4.47 -2.58 11.71
CA PHE A 105 -3.39 -2.13 10.82
C PHE A 105 -2.01 -2.20 11.48
N GLN A 106 -1.93 -1.89 12.77
CA GLN A 106 -0.70 -2.05 13.57
C GLN A 106 -0.32 -3.52 13.70
N GLN A 107 -1.31 -4.40 13.93
CA GLN A 107 -1.11 -5.85 13.97
C GLN A 107 -0.62 -6.38 12.61
N VAL A 108 -1.27 -6.01 11.50
CA VAL A 108 -0.83 -6.33 10.12
C VAL A 108 0.62 -5.88 9.89
N ALA A 109 0.96 -4.64 10.24
CA ALA A 109 2.32 -4.14 10.10
C ALA A 109 3.32 -4.90 10.98
N SER A 110 2.92 -5.36 12.17
CA SER A 110 3.76 -6.16 13.05
C SER A 110 3.96 -7.59 12.51
N LEU A 111 2.92 -8.17 11.92
CA LEU A 111 2.95 -9.49 11.26
C LEU A 111 3.89 -9.44 10.05
N TYR A 112 3.77 -8.44 9.17
CA TYR A 112 4.69 -8.29 8.05
C TYR A 112 6.15 -8.19 8.53
N ARG A 113 6.44 -7.38 9.55
CA ARG A 113 7.81 -7.31 10.11
C ARG A 113 8.30 -8.66 10.60
N PHE A 114 7.46 -9.38 11.34
CA PHE A 114 7.78 -10.71 11.85
C PHE A 114 8.05 -11.71 10.72
N LEU A 115 7.15 -11.81 9.74
CA LEU A 115 7.29 -12.74 8.62
C LEU A 115 8.55 -12.43 7.82
N VAL A 116 8.71 -11.18 7.41
CA VAL A 116 9.81 -10.79 6.52
C VAL A 116 11.18 -11.01 7.19
N GLN A 117 11.29 -10.81 8.50
CA GLN A 117 12.51 -11.15 9.26
C GLN A 117 12.80 -12.65 9.29
N ARG A 118 11.76 -13.50 9.31
CA ARG A 118 11.90 -14.97 9.42
C ARG A 118 12.07 -15.66 8.08
N ILE A 119 11.57 -15.07 7.00
CA ILE A 119 11.72 -15.60 5.63
C ILE A 119 13.01 -15.11 4.95
N THR A 120 13.88 -14.36 5.64
CA THR A 120 15.13 -13.83 5.08
C THR A 120 16.32 -14.39 5.85
N ASP A 121 17.32 -14.91 5.13
CA ASP A 121 18.55 -15.46 5.68
C ASP A 121 19.80 -14.82 5.04
N PRO A 122 20.68 -14.16 5.81
CA PRO A 122 20.51 -13.78 7.21
C PRO A 122 19.45 -12.66 7.37
N PRO A 123 18.76 -12.53 8.53
CA PRO A 123 17.64 -11.60 8.70
C PRO A 123 17.96 -10.13 8.39
N GLU A 124 19.22 -9.72 8.55
CA GLU A 124 19.67 -8.35 8.27
C GLU A 124 19.57 -8.00 6.78
N LYS A 125 19.61 -9.00 5.89
CA LYS A 125 19.51 -8.79 4.44
C LYS A 125 18.23 -8.13 4.00
N ILE A 126 17.17 -8.17 4.82
CA ILE A 126 15.93 -7.48 4.47
C ILE A 126 16.12 -5.96 4.35
N GLN A 127 17.12 -5.40 5.05
CA GLN A 127 17.39 -3.97 5.01
C GLN A 127 17.81 -3.48 3.63
N ASP A 128 18.25 -4.38 2.74
CA ASP A 128 18.57 -4.09 1.34
C ASP A 128 17.30 -3.90 0.46
N TYR A 129 16.10 -4.14 1.00
CA TYR A 129 14.82 -4.16 0.27
C TYR A 129 13.81 -3.14 0.79
N ALA A 130 12.92 -2.70 -0.10
CA ALA A 130 11.78 -1.83 0.21
C ALA A 130 10.54 -2.21 -0.61
N THR A 131 9.35 -2.02 -0.03
CA THR A 131 8.08 -2.05 -0.76
C THR A 131 7.67 -0.63 -1.15
N ARG A 132 7.37 -0.40 -2.43
CA ARG A 132 7.11 0.94 -2.98
C ARG A 132 5.74 1.00 -3.66
N ILE A 133 4.78 1.64 -3.00
CA ILE A 133 3.39 1.76 -3.48
C ILE A 133 3.24 2.63 -4.75
N ASN A 134 4.21 3.50 -5.06
CA ASN A 134 4.11 4.45 -6.19
C ASN A 134 5.31 4.42 -7.15
N GLY A 135 6.03 3.31 -7.23
CA GLY A 135 7.03 3.05 -8.26
C GLY A 135 8.32 3.89 -8.23
N ARG A 136 8.34 5.13 -7.71
CA ARG A 136 9.52 6.02 -7.83
C ARG A 136 9.74 7.06 -6.74
N PHE A 137 8.89 7.16 -5.70
CA PHE A 137 9.03 8.23 -4.71
C PHE A 137 8.97 7.70 -3.27
N GLY A 138 10.16 7.41 -2.72
CA GLY A 138 10.41 6.97 -1.35
C GLY A 138 11.92 6.89 -1.08
N ARG A 139 12.33 7.28 0.14
CA ARG A 139 13.72 7.53 0.58
C ARG A 139 14.63 6.32 0.28
N ASP A 140 15.77 6.63 -0.32
CA ASP A 140 16.84 5.73 -0.77
C ASP A 140 16.55 4.93 -2.05
N ASN A 141 17.15 5.39 -3.15
CA ASN A 141 17.10 4.74 -4.46
C ASN A 141 18.00 3.50 -4.55
N SER A 142 18.90 3.29 -3.58
CA SER A 142 19.81 2.14 -3.55
C SER A 142 19.12 0.84 -3.11
N LEU A 143 17.98 0.96 -2.41
CA LEU A 143 17.19 -0.18 -1.96
C LEU A 143 16.49 -0.87 -3.12
N LYS A 144 16.56 -2.21 -3.12
CA LYS A 144 15.91 -3.09 -4.09
C LYS A 144 14.41 -3.14 -3.80
N ASN A 145 13.61 -3.33 -4.83
CA ASN A 145 12.20 -3.67 -4.59
C ASN A 145 12.11 -5.11 -4.07
N LEU A 146 11.15 -5.38 -3.19
CA LEU A 146 10.81 -6.75 -2.81
C LEU A 146 10.46 -7.56 -4.08
N PRO A 147 10.93 -8.81 -4.22
CA PRO A 147 10.56 -9.61 -5.39
C PRO A 147 9.04 -9.78 -5.44
N LYS A 148 8.47 -9.58 -6.63
CA LYS A 148 7.02 -9.59 -6.85
C LYS A 148 6.32 -10.87 -6.35
N PRO A 149 6.89 -12.08 -6.52
CA PRO A 149 6.29 -13.30 -5.96
C PRO A 149 6.15 -13.23 -4.43
N ILE A 150 7.18 -12.76 -3.75
CA ILE A 150 7.20 -12.61 -2.29
C ILE A 150 6.15 -11.58 -1.85
N GLU A 151 6.10 -10.43 -2.53
CA GLU A 151 5.12 -9.38 -2.25
C GLU A 151 3.68 -9.89 -2.42
N THR A 152 3.37 -10.53 -3.55
CA THR A 152 2.03 -11.07 -3.81
C THR A 152 1.64 -12.13 -2.79
N THR A 153 2.51 -13.10 -2.50
CA THR A 153 2.19 -14.16 -1.53
C THR A 153 1.94 -13.62 -0.14
N LEU A 154 2.72 -12.61 0.29
CA LEU A 154 2.53 -11.97 1.59
C LEU A 154 1.21 -11.19 1.66
N ILE A 155 0.85 -10.48 0.60
CA ILE A 155 -0.43 -9.75 0.50
C ILE A 155 -1.59 -10.74 0.54
N ASP A 156 -1.58 -11.74 -0.32
CA ASP A 156 -2.65 -12.75 -0.43
C ASP A 156 -2.83 -13.49 0.91
N PHE A 157 -1.75 -13.81 1.61
CA PHE A 157 -1.80 -14.46 2.92
C PHE A 157 -2.49 -13.59 3.97
N VAL A 158 -2.13 -12.30 4.05
CA VAL A 158 -2.75 -11.37 5.01
C VAL A 158 -4.20 -11.07 4.64
N GLU A 159 -4.52 -10.97 3.35
CA GLU A 159 -5.91 -10.86 2.90
C GLU A 159 -6.74 -12.08 3.32
N ASP A 160 -6.19 -13.28 3.23
CA ASP A 160 -6.83 -14.51 3.71
C ASP A 160 -7.02 -14.49 5.24
N MET A 161 -6.02 -14.02 6.01
CA MET A 161 -6.14 -13.84 7.46
C MET A 161 -7.17 -12.80 7.88
N LEU A 162 -7.41 -11.78 7.04
CA LEU A 162 -8.45 -10.76 7.23
C LEU A 162 -9.84 -11.23 6.75
N GLY A 163 -9.94 -12.44 6.18
CA GLY A 163 -11.19 -13.01 5.65
C GLY A 163 -11.54 -12.55 4.23
N TYR A 164 -10.62 -11.92 3.51
CA TYR A 164 -10.80 -11.48 2.12
C TYR A 164 -10.33 -12.52 1.08
N GLY A 165 -9.69 -13.61 1.49
CA GLY A 165 -9.16 -14.65 0.61
C GLY A 165 -10.19 -15.62 0.01
N TRP A 166 -11.47 -15.46 0.35
CA TRP A 166 -12.55 -16.35 -0.11
C TRP A 166 -12.99 -16.05 -1.55
N PRO A 167 -13.27 -17.09 -2.38
CA PRO A 167 -13.62 -16.91 -3.78
C PRO A 167 -14.89 -16.08 -3.99
N GLU A 168 -15.84 -16.08 -3.04
CA GLU A 168 -17.07 -15.27 -3.10
C GLU A 168 -16.79 -13.77 -2.94
N VAL A 169 -15.75 -13.41 -2.17
CA VAL A 169 -15.30 -12.03 -1.97
C VAL A 169 -14.49 -11.52 -3.18
N GLN A 170 -13.84 -12.44 -3.89
CA GLN A 170 -13.08 -12.16 -5.10
C GLN A 170 -13.97 -12.04 -6.35
N THR A 171 -15.09 -12.79 -6.40
CA THR A 171 -16.02 -12.81 -7.55
C THR A 171 -17.21 -11.85 -7.43
N GLY A 172 -17.41 -11.20 -6.28
CA GLY A 172 -18.46 -10.19 -6.09
C GLY A 172 -19.88 -10.76 -5.96
N THR A 173 -20.02 -12.07 -5.74
CA THR A 173 -21.32 -12.69 -5.48
C THR A 173 -21.67 -12.51 -4.01
N VAL A 174 -22.65 -11.64 -3.75
CA VAL A 174 -23.24 -11.43 -2.40
C VAL A 174 -23.93 -12.73 -1.97
N GLY A 175 -23.22 -13.58 -1.25
CA GLY A 175 -23.81 -14.67 -0.48
C GLY A 175 -24.45 -14.11 0.79
N ASP A 176 -25.68 -14.52 1.07
CA ASP A 176 -26.48 -14.05 2.21
C ASP A 176 -25.75 -14.25 3.55
N PRO A 177 -25.45 -13.17 4.30
CA PRO A 177 -24.72 -13.23 5.58
C PRO A 177 -25.43 -14.02 6.67
N LEU A 178 -26.73 -14.27 6.54
CA LEU A 178 -27.56 -14.89 7.59
C LEU A 178 -27.56 -16.42 7.57
N SER A 179 -26.89 -17.05 6.60
CA SER A 179 -26.78 -18.52 6.54
C SER A 179 -25.69 -19.11 7.46
N ARG A 180 -24.88 -18.27 8.13
CA ARG A 180 -23.56 -18.69 8.68
C ARG A 180 -23.42 -18.78 10.21
N PHE A 181 -24.47 -18.56 10.99
CA PHE A 181 -24.44 -18.82 12.44
C PHE A 181 -25.58 -19.76 12.86
N PRO A 182 -25.32 -21.06 13.09
CA PRO A 182 -26.23 -21.88 13.88
C PRO A 182 -26.07 -21.51 15.37
N PHE A 183 -27.19 -21.34 16.07
CA PHE A 183 -27.24 -21.33 17.53
C PHE A 183 -26.80 -22.68 18.11
#